data_AF-M1CUG6-F1
#
_entry.id   AF-M1CUG6-F1
#
_cell.length_a   1.000
_cell.length_b   1.000
_cell.length_c   1.000
_cell.angle_alpha   90.00
_cell.angle_beta   90.00
_cell.angle_gamma   90.00
#
_symmetry.space_group_name_H-M   'P 1'
#
loop_
_entity.id
_entity.type
_entity.pdbx_description
1 polymer ?
#
loop_
_entity_poly.entity_id
_entity_poly.type
_entity_poly.pdbx_seq_one_letter_code
_entity_poly.pdbx_strand_id
1 'polypeptide(L)'
;MVLGKYPFLGDTLQDTYDKIVNNPNSLPDVMDPLLKNLLEGLLCKDPVQRMNLQSVCEHEWVVGDEGPIPRHLCWCQRQKMLKEVSDRNAEDTFT
;
A
#
# COMPACT_ATOMS: atom_id res chain seq x y z
N MET A 1 -3.66 12.02 6.27
CA MET A 1 -3.22 11.01 7.25
C MET A 1 -4.40 10.67 8.15
N VAL A 2 -4.65 9.37 8.39
CA VAL A 2 -5.90 8.83 8.95
C VAL A 2 -6.23 9.37 10.36
N LEU A 3 -5.26 9.32 11.29
CA LEU A 3 -5.51 9.63 12.71
C LEU A 3 -5.20 11.08 13.10
N GLY A 4 -4.60 11.86 12.20
CA GLY A 4 -4.17 13.24 12.51
C GLY A 4 -3.04 13.37 13.53
N LYS A 5 -2.46 12.27 14.03
CA LYS A 5 -1.35 12.23 14.99
C LYS A 5 -0.27 11.24 14.57
N TYR A 6 0.96 11.46 15.00
CA TYR A 6 2.08 10.55 14.76
C TYR A 6 2.16 9.46 15.85
N PRO A 7 2.38 8.18 15.48
CA PRO A 7 2.29 7.06 16.42
C PRO A 7 3.35 7.03 17.53
N PHE A 8 4.50 7.70 17.35
CA PHE A 8 5.63 7.65 18.29
C PHE A 8 6.18 9.02 18.66
N LEU A 9 5.37 10.08 18.54
CA LEU A 9 5.85 11.44 18.83
C LEU A 9 6.33 11.55 20.28
N GLY A 10 7.57 12.00 20.43
CA GLY A 10 8.18 12.31 21.71
C GLY A 10 8.43 13.80 21.92
N ASP A 11 8.76 14.17 23.15
CA ASP A 11 9.08 15.55 23.52
C ASP A 11 10.45 15.96 22.98
N THR A 12 11.32 14.97 22.73
CA THR A 12 12.63 15.15 22.11
C THR A 12 12.83 14.12 20.99
N LEU A 13 13.86 14.32 20.17
CA LEU A 13 14.25 13.35 19.14
C LEU A 13 14.66 12.01 19.76
N GLN A 14 15.37 12.03 20.88
CA GLN A 14 15.78 10.81 21.59
C GLN A 14 14.55 10.04 22.10
N ASP A 15 13.61 10.73 22.74
CA ASP A 15 12.35 10.13 23.20
C ASP A 15 11.56 9.54 22.03
N THR A 16 11.51 10.23 20.89
CA THR A 16 10.87 9.72 19.66
C THR A 16 11.56 8.44 19.17
N TYR A 17 12.89 8.39 19.16
CA TYR A 17 13.63 7.19 18.79
C TYR A 17 13.33 6.02 19.74
N ASP A 18 13.39 6.28 21.05
CA ASP A 18 13.13 5.27 22.07
C ASP A 18 11.70 4.71 21.95
N LYS A 19 10.71 5.56 21.67
CA LYS A 19 9.32 5.15 21.39
C LYS A 19 9.19 4.33 20.11
N ILE A 20 9.91 4.68 19.04
CA ILE A 20 9.91 3.90 17.79
C ILE A 20 10.48 2.50 18.03
N VAL A 21 11.51 2.36 18.86
CA VAL A 21 12.14 1.06 19.11
C VAL A 21 11.31 0.20 20.07
N ASN A 22 10.86 0.78 21.18
CA ASN A 22 10.39 0.01 22.33
C ASN A 22 8.87 -0.02 22.51
N ASN A 23 8.14 1.01 22.05
CA ASN A 23 6.70 1.08 22.33
C ASN A 23 5.91 0.22 21.33
N PRO A 24 4.84 -0.45 21.81
CA PRO A 24 3.89 -1.12 20.93
C PRO A 24 3.15 -0.10 20.06
N ASN A 25 2.57 -0.58 18.96
CA ASN A 25 1.72 0.23 18.08
C ASN A 25 0.41 0.57 18.81
N SER A 26 0.30 1.80 19.30
CA SER A 26 -0.92 2.29 19.97
C SER A 26 -1.92 2.79 18.92
N LEU A 27 -2.82 1.91 18.49
CA LEU A 27 -3.93 2.23 17.59
C LEU A 27 -5.26 2.24 18.36
N PRO A 28 -6.23 3.11 18.01
CA PRO A 28 -7.56 3.11 18.62
C PRO A 28 -8.28 1.76 18.48
N ASP A 29 -9.05 1.37 19.50
CA ASP A 29 -9.85 0.13 19.48
C ASP A 29 -10.99 0.21 18.46
N VAL A 30 -11.59 1.39 18.31
CA VAL A 30 -12.63 1.66 17.31
C VAL A 30 -11.96 2.18 16.04
N MET A 31 -11.54 1.24 15.20
CA MET A 31 -10.93 1.50 13.89
C MET A 31 -11.43 0.45 12.89
N ASP A 32 -11.49 0.83 11.61
CA ASP A 32 -11.70 -0.12 10.52
C ASP A 32 -10.68 -1.29 10.64
N PRO A 33 -11.14 -2.56 10.70
CA PRO A 33 -10.25 -3.69 10.92
C PRO A 33 -9.17 -3.86 9.84
N LEU A 34 -9.48 -3.55 8.58
CA LEU A 34 -8.54 -3.65 7.47
C LEU A 34 -7.47 -2.56 7.57
N LEU A 35 -7.89 -1.34 7.91
CA LEU A 35 -6.96 -0.24 8.18
C LEU A 35 -6.03 -0.55 9.35
N LYS A 36 -6.57 -1.11 10.43
CA LYS A 36 -5.79 -1.53 11.59
C LYS A 36 -4.74 -2.56 11.19
N ASN A 37 -5.13 -3.59 10.43
CA ASN A 37 -4.22 -4.61 9.94
C ASN A 37 -3.09 -4.04 9.07
N LEU A 38 -3.42 -3.14 8.14
CA LEU A 38 -2.45 -2.46 7.29
C LEU A 38 -1.43 -1.66 8.12
N LEU A 39 -1.91 -0.86 9.07
CA LEU A 39 -1.05 -0.03 9.93
C LEU A 39 -0.15 -0.87 10.82
N GLU A 40 -0.66 -1.96 11.40
CA GLU A 40 0.13 -2.90 12.20
C GLU A 40 1.22 -3.59 11.37
N GLY A 41 0.89 -4.01 10.14
CA GLY A 41 1.85 -4.61 9.22
C GLY A 41 2.96 -3.66 8.78
N LEU A 42 2.63 -2.40 8.49
CA LEU A 42 3.60 -1.36 8.11
C LEU A 42 4.50 -0.94 9.29
N LEU A 43 3.93 -0.81 10.48
CA LEU A 43 4.63 -0.37 11.69
C LEU A 43 5.21 -1.55 12.50
N CYS A 44 5.25 -2.75 11.90
CA CYS A 44 5.86 -3.92 12.52
C CYS A 44 7.35 -3.68 12.81
N LYS A 45 7.78 -3.99 14.04
CA LYS A 45 9.16 -3.77 14.49
C LYS A 45 10.13 -4.75 13.83
N ASP A 46 9.71 -6.00 13.68
CA ASP A 46 10.49 -7.03 12.99
C ASP A 46 10.51 -6.75 11.47
N PRO A 47 11.67 -6.42 10.87
CA PRO A 47 11.77 -6.14 9.44
C PRO A 47 11.37 -7.32 8.55
N VAL A 48 11.54 -8.57 9.01
CA VAL A 48 11.20 -9.78 8.23
C VAL A 48 9.69 -9.98 8.17
N GLN A 49 8.99 -9.61 9.24
CA GLN A 49 7.52 -9.67 9.32
C GLN A 49 6.84 -8.39 8.83
N ARG A 50 7.59 -7.31 8.62
CA ARG A 50 7.04 -6.03 8.15
C ARG A 50 6.49 -6.18 6.75
N MET A 51 5.28 -5.66 6.56
CA MET A 51 4.61 -5.69 5.26
C MET A 51 5.48 -4.98 4.22
N ASN A 52 5.79 -5.68 3.13
CA ASN A 52 6.54 -5.10 2.03
C ASN A 52 5.61 -4.31 1.10
N LEU A 53 6.19 -3.52 0.19
CA LEU A 53 5.40 -2.67 -0.72
C LEU A 53 4.47 -3.46 -1.65
N GLN A 54 4.84 -4.68 -2.06
CA GLN A 54 3.96 -5.51 -2.88
C GLN A 54 2.69 -5.89 -2.11
N SER A 55 2.86 -6.38 -0.88
CA SER A 55 1.74 -6.72 0.00
C SER A 55 0.87 -5.51 0.34
N VAL A 56 1.46 -4.32 0.51
CA VAL A 56 0.71 -3.07 0.72
C VAL A 56 -0.15 -2.73 -0.50
N CYS A 57 0.40 -2.83 -1.70
CA CYS A 57 -0.32 -2.52 -2.94
C CYS A 57 -1.49 -3.47 -3.22
N GLU A 58 -1.46 -4.68 -2.65
CA GLU A 58 -2.49 -5.71 -2.78
C GLU A 58 -3.47 -5.74 -1.60
N HIS A 59 -3.19 -4.98 -0.53
CA HIS A 59 -3.97 -5.01 0.70
C HIS A 59 -5.40 -4.51 0.46
N GLU A 60 -6.40 -5.22 1.00
CA GLU A 60 -7.83 -4.96 0.76
C GLU A 60 -8.23 -3.52 1.07
N TRP A 61 -7.73 -2.93 2.17
CA TRP A 61 -7.98 -1.52 2.49
C TRP A 61 -7.44 -0.53 1.44
N VAL A 62 -6.35 -0.89 0.75
CA VAL A 62 -5.69 -0.03 -0.25
C VAL A 62 -6.37 -0.15 -1.61
N VAL A 63 -6.70 -1.38 -2.00
CA VAL A 63 -7.36 -1.69 -3.27
C VAL A 63 -8.84 -1.29 -3.24
N GLY A 64 -9.52 -1.56 -2.13
CA GLY A 64 -10.96 -1.37 -2.00
C GLY A 64 -11.73 -2.09 -3.10
N ASP A 65 -12.86 -1.51 -3.50
CA ASP A 65 -13.73 -2.06 -4.55
C ASP A 65 -13.22 -1.77 -5.98
N GLU A 66 -12.26 -0.85 -6.14
CA GLU A 66 -11.77 -0.37 -7.44
C GLU A 66 -10.72 -1.30 -8.08
N GLY A 67 -10.25 -2.29 -7.34
CA GLY A 67 -9.25 -3.25 -7.83
C GLY A 67 -7.80 -2.76 -7.70
N PRO A 68 -6.83 -3.55 -8.22
CA PRO A 68 -5.41 -3.33 -7.95
C PRO A 68 -4.90 -1.99 -8.49
N ILE A 69 -3.95 -1.39 -7.78
CA ILE A 69 -3.30 -0.13 -8.20
C ILE A 69 -2.68 -0.32 -9.61
N PRO A 70 -3.04 0.53 -10.59
CA PRO A 70 -2.46 0.44 -11.94
C PRO A 70 -0.95 0.60 -11.90
N ARG A 71 -0.23 -0.36 -12.49
CA ARG A 71 1.23 -0.24 -12.62
C ARG A 71 1.57 0.93 -13.51
N HIS A 72 2.54 1.74 -13.08
CA HIS A 72 3.07 2.79 -13.94
C HIS A 72 3.74 2.17 -15.18
N LEU A 73 3.13 2.37 -16.33
CA LEU A 73 3.68 1.97 -17.62
C LEU A 73 4.42 3.15 -18.23
N CYS A 74 5.67 2.93 -18.66
CA CYS A 74 6.34 3.92 -19.49
C CYS A 74 5.51 4.18 -20.75
N TRP A 75 5.69 5.37 -21.34
CA TRP A 75 5.11 5.70 -22.63
C TRP A 75 5.35 4.59 -23.68
N CYS A 76 6.56 4.05 -23.71
CA CYS A 76 6.95 2.94 -24.58
C CYS A 76 6.10 1.67 -24.43
N GLN A 77 5.81 1.25 -23.20
CA GLN A 77 5.02 0.05 -22.90
C GLN A 77 3.55 0.31 -23.21
N ARG A 78 3.05 1.51 -22.89
CA ARG A 78 1.68 1.90 -23.21
C ARG A 78 1.43 1.86 -24.72
N GLN A 79 2.36 2.36 -25.53
CA GLN A 79 2.25 2.29 -26.99
C GLN A 79 2.27 0.85 -27.51
N LYS A 80 3.15 -0.01 -26.99
CA LYS A 80 3.17 -1.44 -27.36
C LYS A 80 1.84 -2.13 -27.07
N MET A 81 1.30 -1.91 -25.88
CA MET A 81 0.01 -2.48 -25.47
C MET A 81 -1.15 -2.03 -26.38
N LEU A 82 -1.21 -0.74 -26.72
CA LEU A 82 -2.25 -0.23 -27.63
C LEU A 82 -2.18 -0.86 -29.02
N LYS A 83 -0.95 -1.09 -29.53
CA LYS A 83 -0.74 -1.77 -30.80
C LYS A 83 -1.22 -3.23 -30.74
N GLU A 84 -0.85 -3.96 -29.70
CA GLU A 84 -1.28 -5.36 -29.49
C GLU A 84 -2.80 -5.51 -29.33
N VAL A 85 -3.49 -4.52 -28.76
CA VAL A 85 -4.96 -4.51 -28.70
C VAL A 85 -5.58 -4.22 -30.07
N SER A 86 -5.01 -3.28 -30.82
CA SER A 86 -5.45 -2.97 -32.19
C SER A 86 -5.32 -4.16 -33.12
N ASP A 87 -4.20 -4.89 -33.05
CA ASP A 87 -3.92 -6.03 -33.93
C ASP A 87 -4.91 -7.19 -33.64
N ARG A 88 -5.21 -7.47 -32.36
CA ARG A 88 -6.20 -8.49 -31.96
C ARG A 88 -7.62 -8.16 -32.42
N ASN A 89 -8.06 -6.92 -32.24
CA ASN A 89 -9.41 -6.51 -32.66
C ASN A 89 -9.59 -6.59 -34.18
N ALA A 90 -8.53 -6.38 -34.96
CA ALA A 90 -8.57 -6.53 -36.41
C ALA A 90 -8.73 -8.00 -36.85
N GLU A 91 -8.23 -8.97 -36.08
CA GLU A 91 -8.40 -10.40 -36.34
C GLU A 91 -9.83 -10.88 -36.02
N ASP A 92 -10.45 -10.35 -34.96
CA ASP A 92 -11.81 -10.71 -34.54
C ASP A 92 -12.92 -10.12 -35.43
N THR A 93 -12.60 -9.15 -36.31
CA THR A 93 -13.59 -8.56 -37.22
C THR A 93 -13.81 -9.40 -38.49
N PHE A 94 -13.09 -10.53 -38.64
CA PHE A 94 -13.11 -11.41 -39.82
C PHE A 94 -13.84 -12.75 -39.63
N THR A 95 -14.58 -12.92 -38.53
CA THR A 95 -15.47 -14.08 -38.24
C THR A 95 -16.89 -13.64 -37.99
#